data_AF-A0A7C3GVS8-F1
#
_entry.id   AF-A0A7C3GVS8-F1
#
_cell.length_a   1.000
_cell.length_b   1.000
_cell.length_c   1.000
_cell.angle_alpha   90.00
_cell.angle_beta   90.00
_cell.angle_gamma   90.00
#
_symmetry.space_group_name_H-M   'P 1'
#
loop_
_entity.id
_entity.type
_entity.pdbx_description
1 polymer ?
#
loop_
_entity_poly.entity_id
_entity_poly.type
_entity_poly.pdbx_seq_one_letter_code
_entity_poly.pdbx_strand_id
1 'polypeptide(L)' 'MESMGLSWGYVLVQALNLTFVLGWLVLGIAALFSLRKRRLPATAQALWAIFVVVVPFLGALAYWVVQPGAGLSE' A
#
# COMPACT_ATOMS: atom_id res chain seq x y z
N MET A 1 -12.93 -18.53 -36.40
CA MET A 1 -13.15 -17.89 -35.09
C MET A 1 -12.29 -18.67 -34.10
N GLU A 2 -11.08 -18.20 -33.86
CA GLU A 2 -10.12 -18.90 -33.00
C GLU A 2 -10.70 -18.97 -31.59
N SER A 3 -10.77 -20.19 -31.06
CA SER A 3 -11.23 -20.45 -29.70
C SER A 3 -10.39 -19.59 -28.74
N MET A 4 -11.02 -18.56 -28.16
CA MET A 4 -10.49 -17.82 -27.00
C MET A 4 -10.41 -18.78 -25.81
N GLY A 5 -9.47 -19.72 -25.86
CA GLY A 5 -9.12 -20.56 -24.73
C GLY A 5 -8.38 -19.69 -23.74
N LEU A 6 -9.11 -19.07 -22.82
CA LEU A 6 -8.52 -18.50 -21.61
C LEU A 6 -7.77 -19.63 -20.89
N SER A 7 -6.45 -19.67 -21.05
CA SER A 7 -5.60 -20.60 -20.32
C SER A 7 -5.88 -20.39 -18.84
N TRP A 8 -6.29 -21.43 -18.11
CA TRP A 8 -6.60 -21.31 -16.68
C TRP A 8 -5.47 -20.65 -15.86
N GLY A 9 -4.21 -20.90 -16.26
CA GLY A 9 -3.05 -20.22 -15.69
C GLY A 9 -3.03 -18.71 -15.94
N TYR A 10 -3.46 -18.24 -17.11
CA TYR A 10 -3.57 -16.82 -17.43
C TYR A 10 -4.64 -16.12 -16.57
N VAL A 11 -5.81 -16.76 -16.41
CA VAL A 11 -6.88 -16.26 -15.54
C VAL A 11 -6.40 -16.15 -14.09
N LEU A 12 -5.70 -17.18 -13.60
CA LEU A 12 -5.15 -17.18 -12.25
C LEU A 12 -4.14 -16.04 -12.05
N VAL A 13 -3.19 -15.88 -12.98
CA VAL A 13 -2.19 -14.80 -12.91
C VAL A 13 -2.84 -13.43 -12.97
N GLN A 14 -3.86 -13.23 -13.82
CA GLN A 14 -4.61 -11.98 -13.86
C GLN A 14 -5.35 -11.72 -12.55
N ALA A 15 -6.02 -12.73 -11.99
CA ALA A 15 -6.75 -12.59 -10.73
C ALA A 15 -5.81 -12.23 -9.57
N LEU A 16 -4.63 -12.86 -9.51
CA LEU A 16 -3.59 -12.53 -8.53
C LEU A 16 -3.07 -11.11 -8.73
N ASN A 17 -2.81 -10.69 -9.96
CA ASN A 17 -2.34 -9.34 -10.26
C ASN A 17 -3.39 -8.28 -9.86
N LEU A 18 -4.67 -8.52 -10.19
CA LEU A 18 -5.76 -7.65 -9.79
C LEU A 18 -5.89 -7.55 -8.27
N THR A 19 -5.78 -8.69 -7.57
CA THR A 19 -5.79 -8.74 -6.11
C THR A 19 -4.61 -7.98 -5.52
N PHE A 20 -3.44 -8.07 -6.15
CA PHE A 20 -2.24 -7.35 -5.73
C PHE A 20 -2.41 -5.83 -5.89
N VAL A 21 -2.93 -5.37 -7.04
CA VAL A 21 -3.20 -3.94 -7.24
C VAL A 21 -4.26 -3.42 -6.26
N LEU A 22 -5.36 -4.16 -6.07
CA LEU A 22 -6.42 -3.78 -5.13
C LEU A 22 -5.92 -3.78 -3.69
N GLY A 23 -5.15 -4.80 -3.29
CA GLY A 23 -4.55 -4.91 -1.96
C GLY A 23 -3.64 -3.72 -1.67
N TRP A 24 -2.81 -3.32 -2.63
CA TRP A 24 -1.97 -2.13 -2.50
C TRP A 24 -2.80 -0.86 -2.32
N LEU A 25 -3.84 -0.65 -3.13
CA LEU A 25 -4.70 0.54 -3.01
C LEU A 25 -5.37 0.60 -1.63
N VAL A 26 -5.93 -0.52 -1.16
CA VAL A 26 -6.58 -0.58 0.15
C VAL A 26 -5.58 -0.29 1.27
N LEU A 27 -4.41 -0.93 1.25
CA LEU A 27 -3.34 -0.71 2.23
C LEU A 27 -2.81 0.73 2.19
N GLY A 28 -2.58 1.27 0.99
CA GLY A 28 -2.11 2.63 0.80
C GLY A 28 -3.10 3.66 1.33
N ILE A 29 -4.38 3.51 0.98
CA ILE A 29 -5.45 4.38 1.48
C ILE A 29 -5.55 4.29 3.01
N ALA A 30 -5.56 3.08 3.58
CA ALA A 30 -5.62 2.89 5.03
C ALA A 30 -4.43 3.53 5.75
N ALA A 31 -3.21 3.35 5.22
CA ALA A 31 -2.00 3.95 5.76
C ALA A 31 -2.03 5.48 5.66
N LEU A 32 -2.49 6.06 4.54
CA LEU A 32 -2.63 7.51 4.39
C LEU A 32 -3.69 8.10 5.33
N PHE A 33 -4.83 7.42 5.52
CA PHE A 33 -5.83 7.83 6.50
C PHE A 33 -5.31 7.76 7.93
N SER A 34 -4.54 6.72 8.27
CA SER A 34 -3.87 6.62 9.57
C SER A 34 -2.83 7.74 9.74
N LEU A 35 -2.03 8.01 8.72
CA LEU A 35 -1.00 9.04 8.71
C LEU A 35 -1.59 10.44 8.89
N ARG A 36 -2.76 10.70 8.30
CA ARG A 36 -3.52 11.95 8.50
C ARG A 36 -3.94 12.16 9.96
N LYS A 37 -4.20 11.08 10.70
CA LYS A 37 -4.61 11.13 12.11
C LYS A 37 -3.42 11.29 13.07
N ARG A 38 -2.18 11.03 12.64
CA ARG A 38 -0.99 11.15 13.50
C ARG A 38 -0.48 12.59 13.54
N ARG A 39 -0.13 13.06 14.74
CA ARG A 39 0.53 14.36 14.95
C ARG A 39 2.02 14.24 14.62
N LEU A 40 2.34 14.21 13.33
CA LEU A 40 3.72 14.26 12.84
C LEU A 40 4.04 15.65 12.27
N PRO A 41 5.31 16.08 12.31
CA PRO A 41 5.76 17.25 11.55
C PRO A 41 5.41 17.12 10.07
N ALA A 42 5.02 18.23 9.42
CA ALA A 42 4.53 18.23 8.04
C ALA A 42 5.49 17.54 7.06
N THR A 43 6.80 17.76 7.21
CA THR A 43 7.84 17.13 6.38
C THR A 43 7.89 15.60 6.56
N ALA A 44 7.80 15.12 7.80
CA ALA A 44 7.78 13.69 8.10
C ALA A 44 6.50 13.03 7.55
N GLN A 45 5.37 13.73 7.64
CA GLN A 45 4.11 13.27 7.07
C GLN A 45 4.19 13.18 5.53
N ALA A 46 4.78 14.17 4.87
CA ALA A 46 4.98 14.15 3.41
C ALA A 46 5.88 12.99 2.96
N LEU A 47 6.99 12.75 3.67
CA LEU A 47 7.89 11.63 3.36
C LEU A 47 7.20 10.27 3.49
N TRP A 48 6.42 10.06 4.54
CA TRP A 48 5.65 8.83 4.71
C TRP A 48 4.57 8.65 3.65
N ALA A 49 3.89 9.74 3.25
CA ALA A 49 2.92 9.68 2.16
C ALA A 49 3.60 9.29 0.83
N ILE A 50 4.76 9.88 0.51
CA ILE A 50 5.54 9.53 -0.68
C ILE A 50 5.97 8.06 -0.61
N PHE A 51 6.48 7.57 0.52
CA PHE A 51 6.89 6.17 0.67
C PHE A 51 5.72 5.19 0.44
N VAL A 52 4.55 5.47 1.03
CA VAL A 52 3.35 4.64 0.87
C VAL A 52 2.84 4.61 -0.57
N VAL A 53 2.98 5.73 -1.29
CA VAL A 53 2.52 5.88 -2.68
C VAL A 53 3.54 5.38 -3.71
N VAL A 54 4.84 5.52 -3.47
CA VAL A 54 5.89 5.17 -4.44
C VAL A 54 6.30 3.71 -4.33
N VAL A 55 6.23 3.12 -3.14
CA VAL A 55 6.67 1.74 -2.90
C VAL A 55 5.47 0.85 -2.57
N PRO A 56 4.92 0.12 -3.56
CA PRO A 56 3.79 -0.79 -3.34
C PRO A 56 4.08 -1.75 -2.22
N PHE A 57 3.11 -1.93 -1.32
CA PHE A 57 3.15 -2.81 -0.15
C PHE A 57 4.25 -2.51 0.89
N LEU A 58 5.51 -2.34 0.50
CA LEU A 58 6.62 -2.08 1.43
C LEU A 58 6.49 -0.73 2.12
N GLY A 59 5.99 0.32 1.44
CA GLY A 59 5.76 1.62 2.08
C GLY A 59 4.68 1.56 3.16
N ALA A 60 3.57 0.86 2.89
CA ALA A 60 2.49 0.65 3.84
C ALA A 60 2.89 -0.28 5.00
N LEU A 61 3.60 -1.37 4.71
CA LEU A 61 4.12 -2.30 5.71
C LEU A 61 5.17 -1.64 6.60
N ALA A 62 6.12 -0.88 6.03
CA ALA A 62 7.11 -0.13 6.80
C ALA A 62 6.44 0.92 7.71
N TYR A 63 5.38 1.58 7.24
CA TYR A 63 4.61 2.52 8.08
C TYR A 63 4.02 1.83 9.32
N TRP A 64 3.47 0.63 9.16
CA TRP A 64 2.92 -0.13 10.27
C TRP A 64 3.97 -0.76 11.19
N VAL A 65 5.13 -1.16 10.65
CA VAL A 65 6.25 -1.68 11.46
C VAL A 65 6.92 -0.58 12.26
N VAL A 66 7.21 0.57 11.64
CA VAL A 66 7.96 1.66 12.29
C VAL A 66 7.08 2.49 13.24
N GLN A 67 5.76 2.50 13.03
CA GLN A 67 4.80 3.29 13.83
C GLN A 67 5.29 4.71 14.14
N PRO A 68 5.56 5.54 13.12
CA PRO A 68 6.16 6.85 13.30
C PRO A 68 5.38 7.68 14.34
N GLY A 69 6.09 8.22 15.33
CA GLY A 69 5.55 9.04 16.43
C GLY A 69 5.37 8.34 17.79
N ALA A 70 5.64 7.04 17.91
CA ALA A 70 5.52 6.32 19.19
C ALA A 70 6.58 6.72 20.26
N GLY A 71 7.71 7.32 19.86
CA GLY A 71 8.81 7.69 20.76
C GLY A 71 8.90 9.18 21.13
N LEU A 72 7.85 9.97 20.88
CA LEU A 72 7.84 11.43 21.20
C LEU A 72 7.06 11.75 22.50
N SER A 73 6.84 10.74 23.34
CA SER A 73 6.06 10.82 24.59
C SER A 73 6.86 10.44 25.84
N GLU A 74 8.19 10.44 25.76
CA GLU A 74 9.10 10.33 26.91
C GLU A 74 9.78 11.67 27.21
#